data_AF-A0A495D1K9-F1
#
_entry.id   AF-A0A495D1K9-F1
#
_cell.length_a   1.000
_cell.length_b   1.000
_cell.length_c   1.000
_cell.angle_alpha   90.00
_cell.angle_beta   90.00
_cell.angle_gamma   90.00
#
_symmetry.space_group_name_H-M   'P 1'
#
loop_
_entity.id
_entity.type
_entity.pdbx_description
1 polymer ?
#
loop_
_entity_poly.entity_id
_entity_poly.type
_entity_poly.pdbx_seq_one_letter_code
_entity_poly.pdbx_strand_id
1 'polypeptide(L)'
;MAKPKPRRIQLKRTKGWRKPAGAVVVTRATRWGNPYRVADWGQQRAVSMFRIDLRRQGWIEGPKGRVTVEEIRAELRGKDLACFCDGCDPCHADVLIKIANSRGPLAPPRRSVSGGFGIGEKPDRIAAAAAERRSAAMLDDQGEPLPVCWDFVLDRGVG
;
A
#
# COMPACT_ATOMS: atom_id res chain seq x y z
N MET A 1 9.15 4.23 -26.40
CA MET A 1 8.32 3.28 -25.63
C MET A 1 8.19 3.80 -24.21
N ALA A 2 6.97 4.06 -23.72
CA ALA A 2 6.78 4.51 -22.34
C ALA A 2 7.18 3.38 -21.38
N LYS A 3 7.97 3.68 -20.34
CA LYS A 3 8.36 2.68 -19.34
C LYS A 3 7.08 2.18 -18.63
N PRO A 4 6.88 0.87 -18.48
CA PRO A 4 5.70 0.36 -17.77
C PRO A 4 5.65 0.93 -16.35
N LYS A 5 4.43 1.17 -15.87
CA LYS A 5 4.18 1.71 -14.53
C LYS A 5 4.82 0.78 -13.49
N PRO A 6 5.52 1.31 -12.47
CA PRO A 6 6.14 0.49 -11.45
C PRO A 6 5.15 -0.42 -10.73
N ARG A 7 5.55 -1.67 -10.48
CA ARG A 7 4.70 -2.71 -9.89
C ARG A 7 5.26 -3.22 -8.57
N ARG A 8 4.35 -3.63 -7.70
CA ARG A 8 4.67 -4.46 -6.53
C ARG A 8 4.89 -5.90 -6.99
N ILE A 9 5.97 -6.52 -6.53
CA ILE A 9 6.29 -7.92 -6.79
C ILE A 9 6.31 -8.68 -5.46
N GLN A 10 5.57 -9.79 -5.39
CA GLN A 10 5.69 -10.71 -4.27
C GLN A 10 6.94 -11.60 -4.48
N LEU A 11 7.88 -11.53 -3.54
CA LEU A 11 9.01 -12.45 -3.46
C LEU A 11 8.50 -13.85 -3.08
N LYS A 12 9.00 -14.88 -3.76
CA LYS A 12 8.66 -16.28 -3.47
C LYS A 12 9.93 -17.07 -3.18
N ARG A 13 9.83 -18.03 -2.26
CA ARG A 13 10.92 -18.99 -1.94
C ARG A 13 10.76 -20.33 -2.66
N THR A 14 9.84 -20.40 -3.61
CA THR A 14 9.60 -21.60 -4.42
C THR A 14 10.80 -21.89 -5.32
N LYS A 15 11.20 -23.16 -5.42
CA LYS A 15 12.31 -23.61 -6.28
C LYS A 15 12.09 -23.11 -7.71
N GLY A 16 13.14 -22.59 -8.33
CA GLY A 16 13.10 -22.04 -9.70
C GLY A 16 12.59 -20.60 -9.81
N TRP A 17 11.97 -20.03 -8.77
CA TRP A 17 11.56 -18.62 -8.82
C TRP A 17 12.78 -17.70 -8.82
N ARG A 18 12.69 -16.63 -9.63
CA ARG A 18 13.73 -15.61 -9.75
C ARG A 18 13.08 -14.24 -9.69
N LYS A 19 13.69 -13.36 -8.92
CA LYS A 19 13.31 -11.95 -8.87
C LYS A 19 13.58 -11.32 -10.24
N PRO A 20 12.62 -10.58 -10.83
CA PRO A 20 12.84 -9.85 -12.07
C PRO A 20 14.06 -8.92 -12.01
N ALA A 21 14.72 -8.74 -13.15
CA ALA A 21 15.83 -7.79 -13.28
C ALA A 21 15.33 -6.36 -13.00
N GLY A 22 16.13 -5.56 -12.31
CA GLY A 22 15.76 -4.17 -11.97
C GLY A 22 14.80 -4.01 -10.78
N ALA A 23 14.13 -5.07 -10.31
CA ALA A 23 13.28 -4.99 -9.12
C ALA A 23 14.13 -4.82 -7.84
N VAL A 24 13.77 -3.84 -7.00
CA VAL A 24 14.45 -3.54 -5.73
C VAL A 24 13.80 -4.29 -4.59
N VAL A 25 14.60 -4.96 -3.77
CA VAL A 25 14.13 -5.65 -2.57
C VAL A 25 13.92 -4.64 -1.45
N VAL A 26 12.70 -4.56 -0.93
CA VAL A 26 12.31 -3.62 0.14
C VAL A 26 11.95 -4.34 1.45
N THR A 27 12.45 -5.55 1.66
CA THR A 27 12.20 -6.30 2.89
C THR A 27 12.87 -5.63 4.10
N ARG A 28 12.57 -6.11 5.31
CA ARG A 28 13.19 -5.60 6.55
C ARG A 28 14.73 -5.71 6.57
N ALA A 29 15.30 -6.58 5.75
CA ALA A 29 16.75 -6.71 5.64
C ALA A 29 17.41 -5.48 4.97
N THR A 30 16.62 -4.60 4.36
CA THR A 30 17.10 -3.38 3.69
C THR A 30 16.61 -2.13 4.41
N ARG A 31 17.22 -0.97 4.11
CA ARG A 31 16.79 0.32 4.68
C ARG A 31 15.37 0.72 4.29
N TRP A 32 14.85 0.19 3.19
CA TRP A 32 13.48 0.44 2.72
C TRP A 32 12.41 -0.37 3.48
N GLY A 33 12.81 -1.20 4.43
CA GLY A 33 11.90 -2.03 5.20
C GLY A 33 10.98 -1.21 6.11
N ASN A 34 9.75 -1.70 6.30
CA ASN A 34 8.82 -1.11 7.27
C ASN A 34 9.33 -1.35 8.72
N PRO A 35 9.55 -0.31 9.53
CA PRO A 35 9.93 -0.46 10.94
C PRO A 35 8.81 -1.08 11.79
N TYR A 36 7.54 -0.92 11.44
CA TYR A 36 6.42 -1.56 12.14
C TYR A 36 6.31 -3.03 11.74
N ARG A 37 6.51 -3.95 12.70
CA ARG A 37 6.39 -5.39 12.46
C ARG A 37 4.93 -5.77 12.26
N VAL A 38 4.66 -6.57 11.22
CA VAL A 38 3.33 -7.17 11.01
C VAL A 38 2.94 -8.04 12.21
N ALA A 39 3.89 -8.74 12.84
CA ALA A 39 3.65 -9.57 14.01
C ALA A 39 3.11 -8.80 15.23
N ASP A 40 3.49 -7.53 15.39
CA ASP A 40 3.11 -6.75 16.57
C ASP A 40 1.87 -5.88 16.30
N TRP A 41 1.73 -5.37 15.07
CA TRP A 41 0.72 -4.37 14.74
C TRP A 41 -0.41 -4.90 13.85
N GLY A 42 -0.24 -6.05 13.22
CA GLY A 42 -1.05 -6.48 12.08
C GLY A 42 -0.70 -5.71 10.80
N GLN A 43 -0.98 -6.31 9.64
CA GLN A 43 -0.50 -5.80 8.36
C GLN A 43 -1.06 -4.42 8.02
N GLN A 44 -2.39 -4.23 8.17
CA GLN A 44 -3.03 -2.95 7.84
C GLN A 44 -2.50 -1.79 8.68
N ARG A 45 -2.36 -1.98 10.01
CA ARG A 45 -1.85 -0.92 10.90
C ARG A 45 -0.37 -0.66 10.63
N ALA A 46 0.45 -1.69 10.45
CA ALA A 46 1.87 -1.52 10.15
C ALA A 46 2.09 -0.68 8.88
N VAL A 47 1.32 -0.91 7.82
CA VAL A 47 1.40 -0.14 6.57
C VAL A 47 0.83 1.27 6.75
N SER A 48 -0.26 1.41 7.50
CA SER A 48 -0.89 2.72 7.76
C SER A 48 0.04 3.64 8.55
N MET A 49 0.67 3.14 9.62
CA MET A 49 1.65 3.87 10.41
C MET A 49 2.83 4.30 9.55
N PHE A 50 3.40 3.37 8.76
CA PHE A 50 4.48 3.67 7.83
C PHE A 50 4.14 4.81 6.85
N ARG A 51 2.94 4.75 6.28
CA ARG A 51 2.43 5.80 5.38
C ARG A 51 2.24 7.14 6.09
N ILE A 52 1.68 7.13 7.30
CA ILE A 52 1.39 8.35 8.07
C ILE A 52 2.69 9.04 8.47
N ASP A 53 3.66 8.29 8.98
CA ASP A 53 4.92 8.84 9.47
C ASP A 53 5.75 9.45 8.34
N LEU A 54 5.90 8.73 7.22
CA LEU A 54 6.56 9.29 6.04
C LEU A 54 5.88 10.56 5.52
N ARG A 55 4.54 10.63 5.56
CA ARG A 55 3.80 11.83 5.11
C ARG A 55 3.88 12.99 6.08
N ARG A 56 3.88 12.72 7.39
CA ARG A 56 3.89 13.76 8.43
C ARG A 56 5.29 14.32 8.66
N GLN A 57 6.29 13.43 8.71
CA GLN A 57 7.65 13.78 9.11
C GLN A 57 8.58 14.01 7.91
N GLY A 58 8.25 13.45 6.74
CA GLY A 58 9.15 13.45 5.58
C GLY A 58 10.32 12.45 5.70
N TRP A 59 10.41 11.74 6.81
CA TRP A 59 11.41 10.71 7.07
C TRP A 59 10.87 9.68 8.07
N ILE A 60 11.55 8.54 8.19
CA ILE A 60 11.26 7.53 9.20
C ILE A 60 12.54 6.80 9.60
N GLU A 61 12.64 6.39 10.87
CA GLU A 61 13.72 5.51 11.32
C GLU A 61 13.42 4.07 10.89
N GLY A 62 14.15 3.59 9.89
CA GLY A 62 13.98 2.26 9.34
C GLY A 62 14.78 1.19 10.10
N PRO A 63 14.58 -0.10 9.79
CA PRO A 63 15.29 -1.21 10.43
C PRO A 63 16.81 -1.24 10.15
N LYS A 64 17.27 -0.48 9.14
CA LYS A 64 18.69 -0.36 8.76
C LYS A 64 19.11 1.12 8.67
N GLY A 65 18.49 1.98 9.46
CA GLY A 65 18.77 3.40 9.55
C GLY A 65 17.67 4.28 8.96
N ARG A 66 17.83 5.59 9.18
CA ARG A 66 16.95 6.65 8.70
C ARG A 66 16.77 6.64 7.19
N VAL A 67 15.54 6.86 6.74
CA VAL A 67 15.18 7.06 5.34
C VAL A 67 14.30 8.29 5.18
N THR A 68 14.63 9.13 4.20
CA THR A 68 13.86 10.33 3.84
C THR A 68 13.01 10.11 2.58
N VAL A 69 12.01 10.97 2.40
CA VAL A 69 11.15 10.97 1.20
C VAL A 69 11.95 11.33 -0.06
N GLU A 70 12.96 12.18 0.09
CA GLU A 70 13.86 12.60 -0.98
C GLU A 70 14.71 11.41 -1.46
N GLU A 71 15.27 10.62 -0.55
CA GLU A 71 16.00 9.39 -0.89
C GLU A 71 15.08 8.36 -1.56
N ILE A 72 13.85 8.17 -1.04
CA ILE A 72 12.85 7.30 -1.65
C ILE A 72 12.60 7.72 -3.11
N ARG A 73 12.45 9.01 -3.38
CA ARG A 73 12.24 9.55 -4.73
C ARG A 73 13.48 9.43 -5.61
N ALA A 74 14.66 9.69 -5.08
CA ALA A 74 15.90 9.62 -5.84
C ALA A 74 16.18 8.17 -6.28
N GLU A 75 15.96 7.21 -5.40
CA GLU A 75 16.45 5.84 -5.61
C GLU A 75 15.39 4.85 -6.06
N LEU A 76 14.12 5.05 -5.74
CA LEU A 76 13.05 4.09 -6.07
C LEU A 76 12.16 4.55 -7.23
N ARG A 77 12.35 5.78 -7.75
CA ARG A 77 11.53 6.29 -8.85
C ARG A 77 11.63 5.39 -10.08
N GLY A 78 10.46 5.00 -10.59
CA GLY A 78 10.36 4.15 -11.77
C GLY A 78 10.88 2.71 -11.57
N LYS A 79 11.10 2.23 -10.34
CA LYS A 79 11.57 0.86 -10.06
C LYS A 79 10.44 -0.01 -9.50
N ASP A 80 10.41 -1.27 -9.92
CA ASP A 80 9.55 -2.27 -9.30
C ASP A 80 10.08 -2.62 -7.92
N LEU A 81 9.18 -2.79 -6.95
CA LEU A 81 9.55 -3.06 -5.56
C LEU A 81 9.07 -4.44 -5.14
N ALA A 82 9.96 -5.20 -4.50
CA ALA A 82 9.74 -6.59 -4.14
C ALA A 82 9.72 -6.83 -2.63
N CYS A 83 8.67 -7.47 -2.14
CA CYS A 83 8.46 -7.81 -0.73
C CYS A 83 7.83 -9.21 -0.58
N PHE A 84 7.90 -9.83 0.60
CA PHE A 84 7.26 -11.12 0.87
C PHE A 84 5.77 -11.03 1.27
N CYS A 85 5.23 -9.82 1.47
CA CYS A 85 3.82 -9.64 1.81
C CYS A 85 2.92 -10.30 0.76
N ASP A 86 1.76 -10.81 1.22
CA ASP A 86 0.76 -11.36 0.33
C ASP A 86 0.29 -10.31 -0.70
N GLY A 87 0.03 -10.78 -1.92
CA GLY A 87 -0.41 -9.95 -3.04
C GLY A 87 -1.80 -9.34 -2.86
N CYS A 88 -2.51 -9.69 -1.79
CA CYS A 88 -3.87 -9.28 -1.54
C CYS A 88 -4.09 -8.32 -0.38
N ASP A 89 -3.05 -8.11 0.43
CA ASP A 89 -3.12 -7.19 1.56
C ASP A 89 -2.31 -5.90 1.28
N PRO A 90 -2.58 -4.81 2.02
CA PRO A 90 -1.76 -3.60 1.95
C PRO A 90 -0.29 -3.94 2.20
N CYS A 91 0.62 -3.42 1.36
CA CYS A 91 2.06 -3.59 1.55
C CYS A 91 2.75 -2.23 1.63
N HIS A 92 3.86 -2.16 2.37
CA HIS A 92 4.68 -0.96 2.41
C HIS A 92 5.36 -0.67 1.06
N ALA A 93 5.56 -1.69 0.21
CA ALA A 93 6.03 -1.52 -1.16
C ALA A 93 5.09 -0.60 -1.97
N ASP A 94 3.78 -0.67 -1.75
CA ASP A 94 2.81 0.20 -2.42
C ASP A 94 2.96 1.65 -1.97
N VAL A 95 3.23 1.87 -0.68
CA VAL A 95 3.52 3.19 -0.12
C VAL A 95 4.78 3.78 -0.75
N LEU A 96 5.85 2.99 -0.83
CA LEU A 96 7.11 3.42 -1.45
C LEU A 96 6.95 3.74 -2.94
N ILE A 97 6.25 2.90 -3.71
CA ILE A 97 5.95 3.17 -5.13
C ILE A 97 5.17 4.48 -5.28
N LYS A 98 4.14 4.70 -4.46
CA LYS A 98 3.34 5.94 -4.50
C LYS A 98 4.20 7.17 -4.19
N ILE A 99 5.03 7.12 -3.14
CA ILE A 99 5.89 8.25 -2.75
C ILE A 99 6.97 8.51 -3.80
N ALA A 100 7.66 7.48 -4.27
CA ALA A 100 8.78 7.59 -5.22
C ALA A 100 8.35 8.19 -6.56
N ASN A 101 7.11 7.95 -6.99
CA ASN A 101 6.56 8.45 -8.25
C ASN A 101 5.72 9.72 -8.10
N SER A 102 5.41 10.16 -6.87
CA SER A 102 4.75 11.43 -6.61
C SER A 102 5.64 12.64 -6.95
N ARG A 103 5.02 13.77 -7.29
CA ARG A 103 5.68 15.09 -7.45
C ARG A 103 5.18 16.03 -6.35
N GLY A 104 6.01 17.00 -5.97
CA GLY A 104 5.66 18.03 -4.96
C GLY A 104 5.76 17.57 -3.50
N PRO A 105 5.43 18.43 -2.53
CA PRO A 105 5.36 18.05 -1.13
C PRO A 105 4.40 16.86 -0.94
N LEU A 106 4.71 15.93 -0.03
CA LEU A 106 3.70 14.94 0.37
C LEU A 106 2.56 15.71 1.00
N ALA A 107 1.43 15.83 0.28
CA ALA A 107 0.27 16.54 0.81
C ALA A 107 -0.05 15.98 2.21
N PRO A 108 -0.22 16.84 3.23
CA PRO A 108 -0.65 16.38 4.54
C PRO A 108 -1.96 15.59 4.36
N PRO A 109 -2.25 14.59 5.21
CA PRO A 109 -3.57 13.96 5.17
C PRO A 109 -4.60 15.09 5.22
N ARG A 110 -5.51 15.15 4.24
CA ARG A 110 -6.57 16.17 4.23
C ARG A 110 -7.18 16.15 5.62
N ARG A 111 -7.10 17.26 6.36
CA ARG A 111 -7.97 17.44 7.52
C ARG A 111 -9.37 17.36 6.93
N SER A 112 -10.17 16.38 7.34
CA SER A 112 -11.61 16.48 7.12
C SER A 112 -12.04 17.79 7.77
N VAL A 113 -12.29 18.81 6.95
CA VAL A 113 -12.98 20.00 7.39
C VAL A 113 -14.35 19.54 7.87
N SER A 114 -14.58 19.64 9.17
CA SER A 114 -15.87 19.76 9.85
C SER A 114 -17.11 19.51 8.99
N GLY A 115 -17.58 18.27 8.95
CA GLY A 115 -19.01 17.97 8.87
C GLY A 115 -19.50 17.74 10.29
N GLY A 116 -20.41 18.59 10.76
CA GLY A 116 -20.93 18.58 12.12
C GLY A 116 -21.50 17.22 12.54
N PHE A 117 -21.50 17.01 13.85
CA PHE A 117 -22.15 15.89 14.53
C PHE A 117 -23.68 16.01 14.33
N GLY A 118 -24.19 15.52 13.20
CA GLY A 118 -25.60 15.25 13.01
C GLY A 118 -25.92 13.93 13.68
N ILE A 119 -26.77 13.96 14.71
CA ILE A 119 -27.41 12.79 15.32
C ILE A 119 -28.33 12.11 14.28
N GLY A 120 -27.73 11.38 13.34
CA GLY A 120 -28.42 10.45 12.45
C GLY A 120 -28.56 9.10 13.14
N GLU A 121 -29.80 8.59 13.17
CA GLU A 121 -30.23 7.31 13.72
C GLU A 121 -29.24 6.17 13.44
N LYS A 122 -28.94 5.37 14.48
CA LYS A 122 -28.07 4.20 14.35
C LYS A 122 -28.78 3.15 13.49
N PRO A 123 -28.21 2.67 12.37
CA PRO A 123 -28.69 1.44 11.78
C PRO A 123 -28.44 0.29 12.77
N ASP A 124 -29.54 -0.34 13.07
CA ASP A 124 -29.80 -1.52 13.86
C ASP A 124 -28.92 -2.72 13.49
N ARG A 125 -28.64 -3.51 14.53
CA ARG A 125 -27.69 -4.61 14.55
C ARG A 125 -28.23 -5.84 13.80
N ILE A 126 -28.30 -5.87 12.47
CA ILE A 126 -28.36 -7.15 11.72
C ILE A 126 -27.68 -7.01 10.35
N ALA A 127 -26.44 -7.52 10.23
CA ALA A 127 -25.92 -8.27 9.08
C ALA A 127 -24.39 -8.53 9.20
N ALA A 128 -23.97 -9.12 10.32
CA ALA A 128 -22.69 -9.83 10.38
C ALA A 128 -22.94 -11.27 9.90
N ALA A 129 -23.16 -11.44 8.60
CA ALA A 129 -23.26 -12.76 7.97
C ALA A 129 -22.86 -12.65 6.50
N ALA A 130 -21.73 -13.26 6.15
CA ALA A 130 -21.34 -13.81 4.84
C ALA A 130 -19.82 -13.66 4.61
N ALA A 131 -19.02 -14.27 5.48
CA ALA A 131 -17.65 -14.65 5.13
C ALA A 131 -17.67 -16.05 4.49
N GLU A 132 -18.43 -16.23 3.40
CA GLU A 132 -18.47 -17.47 2.63
C GLU A 132 -19.21 -17.23 1.31
N ARG A 133 -18.46 -16.87 0.26
CA ARG A 133 -18.80 -17.14 -1.14
C ARG A 133 -17.55 -16.94 -1.99
N ARG A 134 -16.92 -18.07 -2.36
CA ARG A 134 -15.88 -18.17 -3.39
C ARG A 134 -16.52 -18.02 -4.78
N SER A 135 -15.71 -17.50 -5.71
CA SER A 135 -15.77 -17.71 -7.17
C SER A 135 -16.83 -16.94 -7.98
N ALA A 136 -16.52 -15.69 -8.34
CA ALA A 136 -16.73 -15.16 -9.69
C ALA A 136 -15.79 -13.95 -9.87
N ALA A 137 -14.94 -13.97 -10.90
CA ALA A 137 -14.14 -12.80 -11.26
C ALA A 137 -15.11 -11.72 -11.77
N MET A 138 -15.31 -10.66 -10.98
CA MET A 138 -15.99 -9.47 -11.48
C MET A 138 -15.11 -8.83 -12.54
N LEU A 139 -15.66 -8.54 -13.70
CA LEU A 139 -14.97 -7.84 -14.79
C LEU A 139 -15.20 -6.33 -14.64
N ASP A 140 -14.26 -5.50 -15.09
CA ASP A 140 -14.48 -4.06 -15.22
C ASP A 140 -15.36 -3.71 -16.43
N ASP A 141 -15.62 -2.42 -16.65
CA ASP A 141 -16.37 -1.91 -17.81
C ASP A 141 -15.72 -2.28 -19.17
N GLN A 142 -14.45 -2.71 -19.15
CA GLN A 142 -13.71 -3.17 -20.32
C GLN A 142 -13.64 -4.71 -20.42
N GLY A 143 -14.31 -5.44 -19.54
CA GLY A 143 -14.33 -6.90 -19.56
C GLY A 143 -13.07 -7.56 -18.97
N GLU A 144 -12.19 -6.80 -18.31
CA GLU A 144 -10.97 -7.32 -17.70
C GLU A 144 -11.23 -7.80 -16.27
N PRO A 145 -10.70 -8.96 -15.85
CA PRO A 145 -10.92 -9.48 -14.51
C PRO A 145 -10.32 -8.55 -13.47
N LEU A 146 -11.19 -8.02 -12.59
CA LEU A 146 -10.78 -7.22 -11.46
C LEU A 146 -9.81 -8.03 -10.59
N PRO A 147 -8.71 -7.41 -10.11
CA PRO A 147 -7.74 -8.10 -9.27
C PRO A 147 -8.44 -8.64 -8.03
N VAL A 148 -8.31 -9.95 -7.82
CA VAL A 148 -9.02 -10.76 -6.80
C VAL A 148 -8.50 -10.53 -5.39
N CYS A 149 -8.44 -9.27 -4.95
CA CYS A 149 -8.29 -8.91 -3.55
C CYS A 149 -8.35 -7.41 -3.29
N TRP A 150 -9.55 -6.98 -2.86
CA TRP A 150 -9.75 -5.91 -1.88
C TRP A 150 -9.27 -4.50 -2.27
N ASP A 151 -9.97 -3.85 -3.20
CA ASP A 151 -9.73 -2.43 -3.50
C ASP A 151 -10.98 -1.54 -3.34
N PHE A 152 -11.71 -1.68 -2.22
CA PHE A 152 -12.72 -0.67 -1.90
C PHE A 152 -12.99 -0.48 -0.40
N VAL A 153 -12.28 0.45 0.25
CA VAL A 153 -12.83 1.56 1.06
C VAL A 153 -11.68 2.55 1.32
N LEU A 154 -11.84 3.79 0.85
CA LEU A 154 -11.16 5.06 1.23
C LEU A 154 -10.75 5.97 0.05
N ASP A 155 -11.38 5.89 -1.13
CA ASP A 155 -11.36 7.01 -2.10
C ASP A 155 -12.54 7.03 -3.09
N ARG A 156 -13.80 6.90 -2.61
CA ARG A 156 -14.95 7.35 -3.43
C ARG A 156 -15.14 8.84 -3.18
N GLY A 157 -14.65 9.63 -4.13
CA GLY A 157 -14.81 11.08 -4.13
C GLY A 157 -14.25 11.68 -5.42
N VAL A 158 -14.73 11.20 -6.58
CA VAL A 158 -14.63 11.95 -7.84
C VAL A 158 -16.06 12.09 -8.36
N GLY A 159 -16.58 13.30 -8.18
CA GLY A 159 -17.74 13.90 -8.83
C GLY A 159 -17.42 15.37 -8.96
#